data_AF-A0A2M7FJI6-F1
#
_entry.id   AF-A0A2M7FJI6-F1
#
_cell.length_a   1.000
_cell.length_b   1.000
_cell.length_c   1.000
_cell.angle_alpha   90.00
_cell.angle_beta   90.00
_cell.angle_gamma   90.00
#
_symmetry.space_group_name_H-M   'P 1'
#
loop_
_entity.id
_entity.type
_entity.pdbx_description
1 polymer ?
#
loop_
_entity_poly.entity_id
_entity_poly.type
_entity_poly.pdbx_seq_one_letter_code
_entity_poly.pdbx_strand_id
1 'polypeptide(L)'
;MLNIVNHDRDSAALRYVYPVVSRRAGGVSVGINLNPNNACNWRCLYCQVPDLTRGAAPLLDLALLEQELRGFLTELLHGDFMQTRVPIGARRINDIALSGNGEPTSAAEFSSVIELIARVRHELAVPQTVKTVLITNGSLLYRADVQQGLRIMAGMGGEVWFKLDRASAAGILRINDTQARMDKVRAN
;
A
#
# COMPACT_ATOMS: atom_id res chain seq x y z
N MET A 1 -2.69 -15.64 -15.68
CA MET A 1 -2.37 -16.23 -14.36
C MET A 1 -1.39 -15.30 -13.67
N LEU A 2 -1.62 -14.95 -12.39
CA LEU A 2 -0.68 -14.14 -11.63
C LEU A 2 0.55 -14.96 -11.27
N ASN A 3 1.72 -14.32 -11.24
CA ASN A 3 2.95 -14.94 -10.79
C ASN A 3 3.77 -13.96 -9.95
N ILE A 4 4.84 -14.47 -9.38
CA ILE A 4 5.72 -13.77 -8.46
C ILE A 4 6.65 -12.75 -9.16
N VAL A 5 6.83 -12.89 -10.47
CA VAL A 5 7.80 -12.10 -11.25
C VAL A 5 7.15 -10.83 -11.80
N ASN A 6 5.88 -10.91 -12.18
CA ASN A 6 5.12 -9.80 -12.71
C ASN A 6 4.25 -9.17 -11.63
N HIS A 7 4.63 -7.95 -11.22
CA HIS A 7 3.87 -7.10 -10.29
C HIS A 7 3.11 -5.98 -11.03
N ASP A 8 2.80 -6.17 -12.31
CA ASP A 8 1.99 -5.24 -13.08
C ASP A 8 0.66 -4.96 -12.36
N ARG A 9 0.50 -3.69 -11.99
CA ARG A 9 -0.62 -3.20 -11.20
C ARG A 9 -1.89 -3.11 -12.04
N ASP A 10 -1.77 -3.09 -13.36
CA ASP A 10 -2.90 -3.06 -14.30
C ASP A 10 -3.50 -4.45 -14.53
N SER A 11 -2.96 -5.50 -13.90
CA SER A 11 -3.38 -6.89 -14.09
C SER A 11 -4.85 -7.18 -13.75
N ALA A 12 -5.51 -6.32 -12.97
CA ALA A 12 -6.93 -6.38 -12.66
C ALA A 12 -7.77 -5.28 -13.33
N ALA A 13 -7.16 -4.39 -14.13
CA ALA A 13 -7.80 -3.23 -14.76
C ALA A 13 -8.55 -2.30 -13.77
N LEU A 14 -8.06 -2.21 -12.54
CA LEU A 14 -8.57 -1.34 -11.49
C LEU A 14 -7.56 -0.20 -11.24
N ARG A 15 -8.04 0.97 -10.82
CA ARG A 15 -7.23 2.19 -10.68
C ARG A 15 -6.39 2.20 -9.40
N TYR A 16 -6.98 1.83 -8.28
CA TYR A 16 -6.35 1.90 -6.96
C TYR A 16 -6.01 0.52 -6.42
N VAL A 17 -6.84 -0.49 -6.69
CA VAL A 17 -6.69 -1.83 -6.09
C VAL A 17 -6.02 -2.79 -7.07
N TYR A 18 -5.06 -3.59 -6.63
CA TYR A 18 -4.41 -4.57 -7.51
C TYR A 18 -3.99 -5.84 -6.76
N PRO A 19 -4.03 -7.01 -7.42
CA PRO A 19 -3.54 -8.24 -6.84
C PRO A 19 -2.02 -8.35 -6.90
N VAL A 20 -1.43 -8.93 -5.86
CA VAL A 20 -0.04 -9.38 -5.89
C VAL A 20 0.07 -10.78 -5.32
N VAL A 21 0.59 -11.73 -6.10
CA VAL A 21 1.12 -12.97 -5.51
C VAL A 21 2.47 -12.62 -4.88
N SER A 22 2.44 -12.34 -3.58
CA SER A 22 3.55 -11.75 -2.84
C SER A 22 4.51 -12.83 -2.36
N ARG A 23 5.79 -12.69 -2.70
CA ARG A 23 6.86 -13.50 -2.09
C ARG A 23 7.01 -13.25 -0.60
N ARG A 24 6.85 -11.99 -0.18
CA ARG A 24 7.07 -11.57 1.20
C ARG A 24 5.96 -12.06 2.11
N ALA A 25 4.72 -11.97 1.64
CA ALA A 25 3.58 -12.49 2.40
C ALA A 25 3.44 -14.01 2.21
N GLY A 26 3.80 -14.55 1.05
CA GLY A 26 3.67 -15.97 0.70
C GLY A 26 2.29 -16.37 0.14
N GLY A 27 1.43 -15.38 -0.14
CA GLY A 27 0.06 -15.55 -0.65
C GLY A 27 -0.37 -14.33 -1.47
N VAL A 28 -1.68 -14.09 -1.57
CA VAL A 28 -2.23 -12.90 -2.22
C VAL A 28 -2.20 -11.71 -1.26
N SER A 29 -1.53 -10.64 -1.67
CA SER A 29 -1.62 -9.32 -1.08
C SER A 29 -2.55 -8.48 -1.96
N VAL A 30 -3.51 -7.78 -1.33
CA VAL A 30 -4.37 -6.79 -1.97
C VAL A 30 -3.70 -5.44 -1.88
N GLY A 31 -3.03 -5.02 -2.95
CA GLY A 31 -2.35 -3.73 -3.02
C GLY A 31 -3.34 -2.58 -3.20
N ILE A 32 -3.09 -1.46 -2.52
CA ILE A 32 -3.82 -0.20 -2.66
C ILE A 32 -2.82 0.91 -3.04
N ASN A 33 -2.83 1.33 -4.30
CA ASN A 33 -1.99 2.38 -4.86
C ASN A 33 -2.66 3.75 -4.76
N LEU A 34 -2.29 4.54 -3.76
CA LEU A 34 -2.79 5.92 -3.60
C LEU A 34 -2.11 6.94 -4.53
N ASN A 35 -1.13 6.52 -5.33
CA ASN A 35 -0.35 7.38 -6.21
C ASN A 35 -0.45 6.94 -7.68
N PRO A 36 -1.65 6.84 -8.28
CA PRO A 36 -1.79 6.41 -9.68
C PRO A 36 -1.15 7.39 -10.68
N ASN A 37 -0.78 8.60 -10.23
CA ASN A 37 -0.07 9.62 -11.00
C ASN A 37 1.46 9.42 -11.05
N ASN A 38 2.00 8.33 -10.49
CA ASN A 38 3.43 8.07 -10.38
C ASN A 38 4.22 9.18 -9.66
N ALA A 39 3.57 9.93 -8.77
CA ALA A 39 4.23 10.96 -7.99
C ALA A 39 4.68 10.41 -6.63
N CYS A 40 5.95 10.66 -6.29
CA CYS A 40 6.52 10.33 -4.99
C CYS A 40 7.37 11.49 -4.47
N ASN A 41 7.40 11.68 -3.16
CA ASN A 41 8.28 12.67 -2.55
C ASN A 41 9.75 12.19 -2.45
N TRP A 42 10.00 10.90 -2.71
CA TRP A 42 11.32 10.28 -2.79
C TRP A 42 11.61 9.84 -4.23
N ARG A 43 12.89 9.76 -4.59
CA ARG A 43 13.34 9.20 -5.88
C ARG A 43 14.44 8.17 -5.61
N CYS A 44 14.01 7.01 -5.10
CA CYS A 44 14.95 5.94 -4.79
C CYS A 44 15.68 5.46 -6.05
N LEU A 45 17.00 5.30 -5.98
CA LEU A 45 17.85 4.85 -7.09
C LEU A 45 17.41 3.51 -7.67
N TYR A 46 16.81 2.65 -6.85
CA TYR A 46 16.30 1.34 -7.22
C TYR A 46 14.81 1.35 -7.63
N CYS A 47 14.16 2.51 -7.66
CA CYS A 47 12.73 2.60 -7.97
C CYS A 47 12.49 2.26 -9.45
N GLN A 48 11.55 1.34 -9.70
CA GLN A 48 11.15 0.91 -11.04
C GLN A 48 9.78 1.45 -11.45
N VAL A 49 9.26 2.45 -10.75
CA VAL A 49 8.02 3.13 -11.14
C VAL A 49 8.30 3.91 -12.43
N PRO A 50 7.59 3.62 -13.53
CA PRO A 50 7.80 4.32 -14.79
C PRO A 50 7.41 5.80 -14.66
N ASP A 51 8.15 6.66 -15.34
CA ASP A 51 7.88 8.11 -15.41
C ASP A 51 7.67 8.77 -14.03
N LEU A 52 8.41 8.27 -13.02
CA LEU A 52 8.30 8.78 -11.66
C LEU A 52 8.55 10.29 -11.61
N THR A 53 7.56 11.04 -11.15
CA THR A 53 7.68 12.48 -10.92
C THR A 53 7.80 12.78 -9.43
N ARG A 54 8.42 13.92 -9.10
CA ARG A 54 8.43 14.40 -7.71
C ARG A 54 7.10 15.03 -7.38
N GLY A 55 6.43 14.54 -6.34
CA GLY A 55 5.16 15.09 -5.90
C GLY A 55 4.48 14.25 -4.82
N ALA A 56 3.20 14.53 -4.61
CA ALA A 56 2.33 13.81 -3.69
C ALA A 56 1.26 13.02 -4.46
N ALA A 57 0.56 12.15 -3.74
CA ALA A 57 -0.67 11.54 -4.23
C ALA A 57 -1.65 12.62 -4.73
N PRO A 58 -2.39 12.35 -5.82
CA PRO A 58 -3.46 13.24 -6.26
C PRO A 58 -4.63 13.18 -5.26
N LEU A 59 -5.62 14.07 -5.43
CA LEU A 59 -6.91 13.89 -4.75
C LEU A 59 -7.50 12.53 -5.12
N LEU A 60 -8.02 11.84 -4.12
CA LEU A 60 -8.52 10.48 -4.26
C LEU A 60 -10.02 10.47 -4.51
N ASP A 61 -10.44 9.64 -5.45
CA ASP A 61 -11.84 9.25 -5.57
C ASP A 61 -12.12 8.11 -4.58
N LEU A 62 -12.56 8.47 -3.38
CA LEU A 62 -12.85 7.50 -2.31
C LEU A 62 -14.01 6.57 -2.66
N ALA A 63 -14.99 7.03 -3.44
CA ALA A 63 -16.12 6.20 -3.85
C ALA A 63 -15.67 5.10 -4.81
N LEU A 64 -14.83 5.46 -5.79
CA LEU A 64 -14.22 4.49 -6.69
C LEU A 64 -13.31 3.51 -5.92
N LEU A 65 -12.46 4.01 -5.01
CA LEU A 65 -11.62 3.14 -4.18
C LEU A 65 -12.45 2.13 -3.38
N GLU A 66 -13.56 2.56 -2.78
CA GLU A 66 -14.46 1.66 -2.05
C GLU A 66 -15.07 0.60 -2.97
N GLN A 67 -15.58 1.00 -4.13
CA GLN A 67 -16.16 0.10 -5.11
C GLN A 67 -15.13 -0.96 -5.55
N GLU A 68 -13.92 -0.54 -5.89
CA GLU A 68 -12.84 -1.43 -6.31
C GLU A 68 -12.43 -2.39 -5.19
N LEU A 69 -12.22 -1.88 -3.97
CA LEU A 69 -11.79 -2.71 -2.85
C LEU A 69 -12.86 -3.74 -2.47
N ARG A 70 -14.12 -3.32 -2.39
CA ARG A 70 -15.24 -4.20 -2.05
C ARG A 70 -15.45 -5.27 -3.12
N GLY A 71 -15.47 -4.87 -4.40
CA GLY A 71 -15.63 -5.79 -5.52
C GLY A 71 -14.49 -6.80 -5.55
N PHE A 72 -13.25 -6.34 -5.41
CA PHE A 72 -12.09 -7.20 -5.47
C PHE A 72 -12.01 -8.16 -4.28
N LEU A 73 -12.28 -7.72 -3.04
CA LEU A 73 -12.35 -8.62 -1.89
C LEU A 73 -13.48 -9.64 -1.99
N THR A 74 -14.65 -9.25 -2.51
CA THR A 74 -15.76 -10.17 -2.75
C THR A 74 -15.36 -11.27 -3.73
N GLU A 75 -14.68 -10.90 -4.81
CA GLU A 75 -14.17 -11.84 -5.80
C GLU A 75 -13.11 -12.78 -5.21
N LEU A 76 -12.22 -12.29 -4.34
CA LEU A 76 -11.22 -13.12 -3.68
C LEU A 76 -11.80 -14.08 -2.63
N LEU A 77 -12.87 -13.70 -1.95
CA LEU A 77 -13.49 -14.48 -0.87
C LEU A 77 -14.54 -15.46 -1.37
N HIS A 78 -15.29 -15.10 -2.41
CA HIS A 78 -16.49 -15.80 -2.84
C HIS A 78 -16.54 -16.11 -4.34
N GLY A 79 -15.69 -15.46 -5.14
CA GLY A 79 -15.60 -15.67 -6.59
C GLY A 79 -14.67 -16.82 -6.99
N ASP A 80 -14.20 -16.77 -8.24
CA ASP A 80 -13.33 -17.80 -8.82
C ASP A 80 -11.86 -17.35 -8.97
N PHE A 81 -11.56 -16.08 -8.66
CA PHE A 81 -10.24 -15.51 -8.90
C PHE A 81 -9.10 -16.29 -8.24
N MET A 82 -9.30 -16.79 -7.03
CA MET A 82 -8.30 -17.64 -6.36
C MET A 82 -8.02 -18.92 -7.15
N GLN A 83 -9.04 -19.52 -7.75
CA GLN A 83 -8.93 -20.75 -8.53
C GLN A 83 -8.35 -20.47 -9.92
N THR A 84 -8.79 -19.41 -10.59
CA THR A 84 -8.50 -19.12 -12.00
C THR A 84 -7.21 -18.30 -12.19
N ARG A 85 -6.87 -17.43 -11.23
CA ARG A 85 -5.75 -16.49 -11.35
C ARG A 85 -4.58 -16.78 -10.42
N VAL A 86 -4.79 -17.50 -9.31
CA VAL A 86 -3.76 -17.69 -8.26
C VAL A 86 -3.22 -19.14 -8.23
N PRO A 87 -1.89 -19.33 -8.21
CA PRO A 87 -1.27 -20.66 -8.07
C PRO A 87 -1.70 -21.35 -6.78
N ILE A 88 -1.91 -22.68 -6.82
CA ILE A 88 -2.48 -23.49 -5.71
C ILE A 88 -1.82 -23.19 -4.36
N GLY A 89 -0.49 -23.14 -4.28
CA GLY A 89 0.24 -22.88 -3.02
C GLY A 89 0.13 -21.45 -2.46
N ALA A 90 -0.49 -20.54 -3.20
CA ALA A 90 -0.63 -19.12 -2.84
C ALA A 90 -2.10 -18.68 -2.68
N ARG A 91 -3.06 -19.60 -2.74
CA ARG A 91 -4.52 -19.31 -2.69
C ARG A 91 -5.02 -18.97 -1.29
N ARG A 92 -4.53 -17.84 -0.76
CA ARG A 92 -4.97 -17.25 0.50
C ARG A 92 -4.70 -15.76 0.46
N ILE A 93 -5.60 -14.98 1.05
CA ILE A 93 -5.37 -13.54 1.27
C ILE A 93 -4.50 -13.41 2.51
N ASN A 94 -3.42 -12.66 2.43
CA ASN A 94 -2.51 -12.47 3.56
C ASN A 94 -2.58 -11.06 4.12
N ASP A 95 -2.73 -10.07 3.25
CA ASP A 95 -2.76 -8.68 3.66
C ASP A 95 -3.50 -7.80 2.66
N ILE A 96 -3.91 -6.64 3.16
CA ILE A 96 -4.32 -5.46 2.38
C ILE A 96 -3.22 -4.42 2.59
N ALA A 97 -2.42 -4.17 1.56
CA ALA A 97 -1.22 -3.34 1.68
C ALA A 97 -1.41 -1.99 0.98
N LEU A 98 -1.36 -0.90 1.75
CA LEU A 98 -1.15 0.44 1.22
C LEU A 98 0.28 0.52 0.67
N SER A 99 0.38 0.32 -0.64
CA SER A 99 1.63 0.22 -1.38
C SER A 99 1.35 0.59 -2.83
N GLY A 100 2.33 1.17 -3.53
CA GLY A 100 2.04 1.71 -4.85
C GLY A 100 3.21 2.41 -5.49
N ASN A 101 2.90 3.38 -6.34
CA ASN A 101 3.88 4.10 -7.16
C ASN A 101 4.54 5.27 -6.41
N GLY A 102 4.03 5.63 -5.23
CA GLY A 102 4.55 6.73 -4.44
C GLY A 102 4.52 6.46 -2.94
N GLU A 103 4.53 7.54 -2.17
CA GLU A 103 4.44 7.48 -0.70
C GLU A 103 2.96 7.56 -0.28
N PRO A 104 2.34 6.49 0.25
CA PRO A 104 0.91 6.47 0.55
C PRO A 104 0.50 7.57 1.52
N THR A 105 1.38 7.91 2.48
CA THR A 105 1.10 8.97 3.48
C THR A 105 1.16 10.39 2.92
N SER A 106 1.39 10.53 1.61
CA SER A 106 1.24 11.80 0.89
C SER A 106 -0.20 12.10 0.47
N ALA A 107 -1.11 11.13 0.52
CA ALA A 107 -2.53 11.36 0.28
C ALA A 107 -3.11 12.38 1.27
N ALA A 108 -4.05 13.22 0.80
CA ALA A 108 -4.73 14.17 1.66
C ALA A 108 -5.80 13.48 2.52
N GLU A 109 -6.36 12.40 2.00
CA GLU A 109 -7.47 11.61 2.53
C GLU A 109 -6.97 10.35 3.24
N PHE A 110 -5.73 10.31 3.75
CA PHE A 110 -5.11 9.09 4.25
C PHE A 110 -5.94 8.48 5.40
N SER A 111 -6.37 9.27 6.38
CA SER A 111 -7.23 8.76 7.45
C SER A 111 -8.54 8.17 6.92
N SER A 112 -9.21 8.86 5.99
CA SER A 112 -10.46 8.40 5.36
C SER A 112 -10.28 7.10 4.57
N VAL A 113 -9.13 6.92 3.91
CA VAL A 113 -8.77 5.64 3.26
C VAL A 113 -8.69 4.52 4.29
N ILE A 114 -8.05 4.75 5.44
CA ILE A 114 -7.93 3.74 6.49
C ILE A 114 -9.31 3.41 7.09
N GLU A 115 -10.18 4.39 7.31
CA GLU A 115 -11.56 4.20 7.77
C GLU A 115 -12.38 3.37 6.78
N LEU A 116 -12.27 3.68 5.48
CA LEU A 116 -12.89 2.93 4.39
C LEU A 116 -12.42 1.47 4.40
N ILE A 117 -11.11 1.22 4.49
CA ILE A 117 -10.56 -0.14 4.57
C ILE A 117 -11.13 -0.87 5.79
N ALA A 118 -11.15 -0.24 6.96
CA ALA A 118 -11.68 -0.84 8.18
C ALA A 118 -13.17 -1.21 8.03
N ARG A 119 -13.98 -0.31 7.46
CA ARG A 119 -15.41 -0.54 7.18
C ARG A 119 -15.62 -1.71 6.23
N VAL A 120 -14.99 -1.68 5.04
CA VAL A 120 -15.16 -2.73 4.02
C VAL A 120 -14.72 -4.09 4.55
N ARG A 121 -13.60 -4.14 5.28
CA ARG A 121 -13.13 -5.38 5.91
C ARG A 121 -14.12 -5.96 6.90
N HIS A 122 -14.71 -5.12 7.74
CA HIS A 122 -15.71 -5.54 8.72
C HIS A 122 -16.96 -6.09 8.02
N GLU A 123 -17.49 -5.36 7.04
CA GLU A 123 -18.72 -5.73 6.32
C GLU A 123 -18.57 -7.04 5.51
N LEU A 124 -17.40 -7.28 4.93
CA LEU A 124 -17.10 -8.52 4.21
C LEU A 124 -16.56 -9.64 5.10
N ALA A 125 -16.57 -9.46 6.43
CA ALA A 125 -16.04 -10.41 7.39
C ALA A 125 -14.61 -10.90 7.06
N VAL A 126 -13.75 -10.00 6.57
CA VAL A 126 -12.36 -10.32 6.23
C VAL A 126 -11.67 -10.86 7.50
N PRO A 127 -11.01 -12.03 7.44
CA PRO A 127 -10.40 -12.63 8.63
C PRO A 127 -9.40 -11.69 9.30
N GLN A 128 -9.40 -11.67 10.65
CA GLN A 128 -8.48 -10.85 11.46
C GLN A 128 -7.00 -11.21 11.26
N THR A 129 -6.72 -12.40 10.72
CA THR A 129 -5.38 -12.83 10.32
C THR A 129 -4.87 -12.09 9.08
N VAL A 130 -5.76 -11.56 8.23
CA VAL A 130 -5.37 -10.73 7.09
C VAL A 130 -5.00 -9.35 7.61
N LYS A 131 -3.75 -8.93 7.55
CA LYS A 131 -3.35 -7.63 8.10
C LYS A 131 -3.64 -6.47 7.16
N THR A 132 -3.86 -5.29 7.70
CA THR A 132 -3.73 -4.05 6.92
C THR A 132 -2.31 -3.53 7.12
N VAL A 133 -1.55 -3.38 6.04
CA VAL A 133 -0.12 -3.05 6.08
C VAL A 133 0.12 -1.71 5.40
N LEU A 134 0.77 -0.78 6.09
CA LEU A 134 1.28 0.45 5.50
C LEU A 134 2.75 0.28 5.13
N ILE A 135 3.08 0.38 3.85
CA ILE A 135 4.47 0.40 3.38
C ILE A 135 4.87 1.86 3.12
N THR A 136 5.72 2.42 3.99
CA THR A 136 6.02 3.87 3.99
C THR A 136 7.52 4.15 4.12
N ASN A 137 7.96 5.26 3.54
CA ASN A 137 9.28 5.86 3.77
C ASN A 137 9.33 6.71 5.05
N GLY A 138 8.19 6.88 5.73
CA GLY A 138 8.11 7.54 7.04
C GLY A 138 8.17 9.06 7.04
N SER A 139 8.39 9.68 5.88
CA SER A 139 8.70 11.11 5.81
C SER A 139 7.53 12.03 6.17
N LEU A 140 6.29 11.50 6.18
CA LEU A 140 5.07 12.28 6.44
C LEU A 140 4.25 11.77 7.64
N LEU A 141 4.81 10.88 8.47
CA LEU A 141 4.10 10.34 9.65
C LEU A 141 3.78 11.38 10.72
N TYR A 142 4.43 12.55 10.67
CA TYR A 142 4.14 13.68 11.56
C TYR A 142 2.81 14.38 11.25
N ARG A 143 2.20 14.17 10.08
CA ARG A 143 0.94 14.83 9.70
C ARG A 143 -0.19 14.33 10.58
N ALA A 144 -1.02 15.23 11.10
CA ALA A 144 -2.13 14.90 11.98
C ALA A 144 -3.11 13.88 11.37
N ASP A 145 -3.43 14.05 10.08
CA ASP A 145 -4.27 13.12 9.32
C ASP A 145 -3.66 11.71 9.24
N VAL A 146 -2.35 11.63 8.98
CA VAL A 146 -1.63 10.36 8.92
C VAL A 146 -1.62 9.68 10.29
N GLN A 147 -1.35 10.42 11.36
CA GLN A 147 -1.41 9.88 12.72
C GLN A 147 -2.81 9.39 13.11
N GLN A 148 -3.86 10.07 12.64
CA GLN A 148 -5.24 9.60 12.84
C GLN A 148 -5.47 8.27 12.13
N GLY A 149 -5.09 8.17 10.86
CA GLY A 149 -5.14 6.91 10.11
C GLY A 149 -4.34 5.80 10.80
N LEU A 150 -3.14 6.08 11.31
CA LEU A 150 -2.32 5.11 12.04
C LEU A 150 -3.00 4.61 13.33
N ARG A 151 -3.68 5.47 14.09
CA ARG A 151 -4.44 5.06 15.28
C ARG A 151 -5.57 4.10 14.93
N ILE A 152 -6.30 4.39 13.85
CA ILE A 152 -7.35 3.50 13.35
C ILE A 152 -6.75 2.16 12.90
N MET A 153 -5.65 2.21 12.17
CA MET A 153 -4.93 1.01 11.70
C MET A 153 -4.44 0.14 12.87
N ALA A 154 -3.92 0.76 13.94
CA ALA A 154 -3.53 0.07 15.15
C ALA A 154 -4.73 -0.62 15.83
N GLY A 155 -5.91 0.01 15.84
CA GLY A 155 -7.15 -0.56 16.38
C GLY A 155 -7.59 -1.86 15.68
N MET A 156 -7.25 -2.03 14.40
CA MET A 156 -7.48 -3.28 13.65
C MET A 156 -6.25 -4.20 13.59
N GLY A 157 -5.25 -3.97 14.45
CA GLY A 157 -4.03 -4.77 14.52
C GLY A 157 -3.21 -4.76 13.24
N GLY A 158 -3.23 -3.64 12.51
CA GLY A 158 -2.43 -3.41 11.30
C GLY A 158 -0.97 -3.11 11.61
N GLU A 159 -0.15 -3.09 10.56
CA GLU A 159 1.31 -3.00 10.66
C GLU A 159 1.86 -1.85 9.83
N VAL A 160 2.96 -1.25 10.30
CA VAL A 160 3.75 -0.28 9.54
C VAL A 160 5.08 -0.92 9.16
N TRP A 161 5.32 -1.03 7.86
CA TRP A 161 6.59 -1.49 7.31
C TRP A 161 7.39 -0.28 6.83
N PHE A 162 8.30 0.15 7.69
CA PHE A 162 9.12 1.34 7.50
C PHE A 162 10.33 1.05 6.62
N LYS A 163 10.51 1.82 5.53
CA LYS A 163 11.66 1.69 4.63
C LYS A 163 12.84 2.54 5.12
N LEU A 164 13.89 1.88 5.59
CA LEU A 164 15.15 2.51 5.96
C LEU A 164 16.30 1.94 5.12
N ASP A 165 16.61 2.58 3.99
CA ASP A 165 17.65 2.09 3.08
C ASP A 165 19.06 2.45 3.53
N ARG A 166 19.23 3.59 4.20
CA ARG A 166 20.51 4.11 4.70
C ARG A 166 20.30 4.90 5.99
N ALA A 167 21.30 4.88 6.87
CA ALA A 167 21.27 5.54 8.17
C ALA A 167 22.25 6.73 8.29
N SER A 168 22.71 7.28 7.17
CA SER A 168 23.56 8.48 7.13
C SER A 168 23.00 9.50 6.14
N ALA A 169 23.21 10.79 6.38
CA ALA A 169 22.71 11.84 5.50
C ALA A 169 23.21 11.67 4.05
N ALA A 170 24.51 11.42 3.88
CA ALA A 170 25.10 11.16 2.56
C ALA A 170 24.52 9.89 1.90
N GLY A 171 24.24 8.84 2.67
CA GLY A 171 23.63 7.62 2.17
C GLY A 171 22.19 7.82 1.73
N ILE A 172 21.38 8.52 2.54
CA ILE A 172 19.99 8.85 2.23
C ILE A 172 19.92 9.72 0.97
N LEU A 173 20.77 10.74 0.86
CA LEU A 173 20.84 11.56 -0.35
C LEU A 173 21.21 10.72 -1.57
N ARG A 174 22.23 9.86 -1.46
CA ARG A 174 22.67 9.02 -2.58
C ARG A 174 21.62 8.01 -3.03
N ILE A 175 20.89 7.40 -2.09
CA ILE A 175 19.98 6.29 -2.40
C ILE A 175 18.54 6.75 -2.61
N ASN A 176 18.03 7.66 -1.79
CA ASN A 176 16.63 8.09 -1.80
C ASN A 176 16.44 9.46 -2.45
N ASP A 177 17.55 10.19 -2.65
CA ASP A 177 17.58 11.56 -3.16
C ASP A 177 16.70 12.49 -2.31
N THR A 178 16.91 12.44 -1.00
CA THR A 178 16.21 13.31 -0.05
C THR A 178 17.17 13.81 1.02
N GLN A 179 16.73 14.82 1.77
CA GLN A 179 17.41 15.32 2.96
C GLN A 179 16.74 14.80 4.24
N ALA A 180 16.12 13.61 4.21
CA ALA A 180 15.52 13.02 5.39
C ALA A 180 16.59 12.84 6.49
N ARG A 181 16.23 13.23 7.72
CA ARG A 181 17.16 13.28 8.85
C ARG A 181 16.90 12.12 9.81
N MET A 182 17.96 11.53 10.36
CA MET A 182 17.86 10.37 11.23
C MET A 182 17.18 10.65 12.57
N ASP A 183 17.22 11.88 13.07
CA ASP A 183 16.46 12.29 14.25
C ASP A 183 14.94 12.23 14.00
N LYS A 184 14.49 12.65 12.82
CA LYS A 184 13.08 12.52 12.40
C LYS A 184 12.68 11.06 12.20
N VAL A 185 13.54 10.26 11.58
CA VAL A 185 13.30 8.81 11.43
C VAL A 185 13.15 8.13 12.80
N ARG A 186 13.97 8.49 13.80
CA ARG A 186 13.90 7.93 15.15
C ARG A 186 12.68 8.41 15.96
N ALA A 187 12.12 9.56 15.62
CA ALA A 187 10.97 10.12 16.32
C ALA A 187 9.63 9.53 15.84
N ASN A 188 9.63 8.88 14.68
CA ASN A 188 8.50 8.11 14.15
C ASN A 188 8.34 6.79 14.92
#